data_AF-A0A1C6WSE8-F1
#
_entry.id   AF-A0A1C6WSE8-F1
#
_cell.length_a   1.000
_cell.length_b   1.000
_cell.length_c   1.000
_cell.angle_alpha   90.00
_cell.angle_beta   90.00
_cell.angle_gamma   90.00
#
_symmetry.space_group_name_H-M   'P 1'
#
loop_
_entity.id
_entity.type
_entity.pdbx_description
1 polymer ?
#
loop_
_entity_poly.entity_id
_entity_poly.type
_entity_poly.pdbx_seq_one_letter_code
_entity_poly.pdbx_strand_id
1 'polypeptide(L)'
;MNPKLIQISLSLLLMCLCGSYSNEKKNSNGFMVAKSNRSLSEPENDEVGVEVHEDQPIYKEQPVYEDQSNYEVLVRDRNGNPINKNNLKNNIKIAFIDLDGTLLNDRHKASKLNIESLVKAQNKGIKIVFATGRSMFLANSIIGKDVKKNNLSLTPGIYINGCIAYGPNGERIIDNYIDEKLLMDIFKFSKEKNLLGCVYWCGLEKRDTFEMNEYSDENLNFLPIMPNFIDEEALKSTKIYKIMIRLDKKSVSSVIKMYQDKFSGRISIGKKFKTYVELFHHNANKFEGVKALCKHFDISLNDALAIGDAINDREMLQGVGTSIAVQNASSIIKKCAKYVGPSNNDDAVHHVLRAFCDI
;
A
#
# COMPACT_ATOMS: atom_id res chain seq x y z
N MET A 1 34.13 4.29 17.86
CA MET A 1 33.31 5.34 17.20
C MET A 1 34.05 5.85 15.98
N ASN A 2 33.45 5.77 14.79
CA ASN A 2 34.12 6.10 13.53
C ASN A 2 33.91 7.60 13.20
N PRO A 3 34.99 8.41 13.05
CA PRO A 3 34.88 9.87 12.87
C PRO A 3 34.17 10.30 11.58
N LYS A 4 34.01 9.40 10.60
CA LYS A 4 33.23 9.69 9.36
C LYS A 4 31.72 9.79 9.59
N LEU A 5 31.16 9.15 10.63
CA LEU A 5 29.73 9.23 10.95
C LEU A 5 29.33 10.60 11.54
N ILE A 6 30.24 11.27 12.24
CA ILE A 6 30.00 12.59 12.86
C ILE A 6 29.91 13.70 11.79
N GLN A 7 30.65 13.55 10.68
CA GLN A 7 30.73 14.55 9.62
C GLN A 7 29.46 14.59 8.74
N ILE A 8 28.77 13.46 8.59
CA ILE A 8 27.50 13.36 7.85
C ILE A 8 26.34 13.93 8.70
N SER A 9 26.34 13.73 10.02
CA SER A 9 25.33 14.31 10.91
C SER A 9 25.38 15.83 10.98
N LEU A 10 26.57 16.45 10.87
CA LEU A 10 26.71 17.91 10.93
C LEU A 10 26.27 18.61 9.63
N SER A 11 26.49 17.96 8.48
CA SER A 11 26.13 18.51 7.16
C SER A 11 24.63 18.46 6.89
N LEU A 12 23.92 17.44 7.40
CA LEU A 12 22.46 17.36 7.37
C LEU A 12 21.77 18.34 8.34
N LEU A 13 22.39 18.64 9.49
CA LEU A 13 21.87 19.64 10.44
C LEU A 13 21.96 21.07 9.86
N LEU A 14 23.03 21.39 9.12
CA LEU A 14 23.16 22.69 8.44
C LEU A 14 22.14 22.88 7.32
N MET A 15 21.76 21.82 6.59
CA MET A 15 20.74 21.93 5.54
C MET A 15 19.33 22.14 6.09
N CYS A 16 19.04 21.71 7.33
CA CYS A 16 17.75 21.95 7.98
C CYS A 16 17.59 23.37 8.53
N LEU A 17 18.70 24.06 8.84
CA LEU A 17 18.67 25.44 9.39
C LEU A 17 18.62 26.52 8.30
N CYS A 18 18.99 26.20 7.06
CA CYS A 18 18.91 27.14 5.92
C CYS A 18 17.53 27.20 5.25
N GLY A 19 16.58 26.35 5.65
CA GLY A 19 15.23 26.27 5.05
C GLY A 19 14.17 27.20 5.68
N SER A 20 14.53 27.99 6.69
CA SER A 20 13.56 28.77 7.47
C SER A 20 14.01 30.21 7.70
N TYR A 21 14.17 30.98 6.62
CA TYR A 21 14.14 32.46 6.66
C TYR A 21 13.73 33.02 5.29
N SER A 22 12.44 33.35 5.13
CA SER A 22 11.97 34.67 4.71
C SER A 22 10.49 34.60 4.35
N ASN A 23 9.73 35.44 5.05
CA ASN A 23 8.32 35.69 4.87
C ASN A 23 8.19 37.07 4.22
N GLU A 24 7.11 37.27 3.45
CA GLU A 24 6.44 38.52 3.09
C GLU A 24 6.63 39.19 1.70
N LYS A 25 5.46 39.29 1.03
CA LYS A 25 4.81 40.44 0.36
C LYS A 25 4.99 40.68 -1.15
N LYS A 26 3.86 40.43 -1.86
CA LYS A 26 3.15 41.25 -2.87
C LYS A 26 3.93 42.34 -3.63
N ASN A 27 4.01 42.25 -4.96
CA ASN A 27 3.22 43.06 -5.94
C ASN A 27 3.77 42.99 -7.39
N SER A 28 2.84 42.96 -8.35
CA SER A 28 2.81 43.56 -9.71
C SER A 28 4.04 43.60 -10.64
N ASN A 29 3.80 43.13 -11.88
CA ASN A 29 4.25 43.62 -13.20
C ASN A 29 5.64 44.26 -13.38
N GLY A 30 6.41 43.74 -14.34
CA GLY A 30 7.40 44.54 -15.06
C GLY A 30 8.54 43.73 -15.68
N PHE A 31 8.54 43.61 -17.00
CA PHE A 31 9.70 43.24 -17.81
C PHE A 31 10.86 44.22 -17.59
N MET A 32 12.10 43.72 -17.52
CA MET A 32 13.24 44.32 -18.23
C MET A 32 14.49 43.44 -18.23
N VAL A 33 15.12 43.39 -19.40
CA VAL A 33 16.37 42.71 -19.75
C VAL A 33 17.57 43.59 -19.41
N ALA A 34 18.69 43.00 -18.97
CA ALA A 34 20.02 43.59 -19.13
C ALA A 34 21.12 42.54 -19.36
N LYS A 35 21.78 42.72 -20.53
CA LYS A 35 23.08 42.25 -21.05
C LYS A 35 24.23 42.36 -20.02
N SER A 36 25.44 41.82 -20.13
CA SER A 36 26.25 41.00 -21.07
C SER A 36 27.56 40.66 -20.31
N ASN A 37 28.38 39.69 -20.70
CA ASN A 37 29.56 39.97 -21.53
C ASN A 37 30.20 38.70 -22.11
N ARG A 38 30.54 38.84 -23.39
CA ARG A 38 31.30 37.99 -24.30
C ARG A 38 32.79 37.88 -23.91
N SER A 39 33.42 36.80 -24.36
CA SER A 39 34.74 36.88 -25.00
C SER A 39 34.81 35.90 -26.18
N LEU A 40 35.22 36.43 -27.33
CA LEU A 40 35.25 35.88 -28.68
C LEU A 40 36.60 35.23 -29.01
N SER A 41 36.60 34.23 -29.91
CA SER A 41 37.45 34.25 -31.13
C SER A 41 37.09 33.09 -32.09
N GLU A 42 36.69 33.46 -33.30
CA GLU A 42 36.41 32.72 -34.56
C GLU A 42 37.72 32.42 -35.37
N PRO A 43 37.77 31.85 -36.61
CA PRO A 43 36.69 31.72 -37.63
C PRO A 43 36.62 30.46 -38.55
N GLU A 44 35.53 30.44 -39.36
CA GLU A 44 35.41 30.02 -40.78
C GLU A 44 35.34 28.53 -41.22
N ASN A 45 34.15 28.09 -41.69
CA ASN A 45 33.77 27.94 -43.12
C ASN A 45 32.75 26.81 -43.41
N ASP A 46 31.79 27.20 -44.26
CA ASP A 46 31.07 26.46 -45.32
C ASP A 46 30.00 25.38 -45.02
N GLU A 47 28.79 25.79 -45.39
CA GLU A 47 27.82 25.13 -46.28
C GLU A 47 27.05 23.85 -45.85
N VAL A 48 25.74 24.08 -45.74
CA VAL A 48 24.60 23.28 -46.26
C VAL A 48 24.29 21.96 -45.57
N GLY A 49 23.15 21.97 -44.86
CA GLY A 49 22.41 20.77 -44.46
C GLY A 49 21.07 21.16 -43.86
N VAL A 50 20.03 21.21 -44.71
CA VAL A 50 18.64 21.38 -44.30
C VAL A 50 18.19 20.12 -43.55
N GLU A 51 17.78 20.25 -42.29
CA GLU A 51 16.90 19.26 -41.67
C GLU A 51 15.94 19.92 -40.66
N VAL A 52 14.71 19.44 -40.73
CA VAL A 52 13.46 19.99 -40.22
C VAL A 52 13.29 19.63 -38.74
N HIS A 53 12.98 20.62 -37.89
CA HIS A 53 12.37 20.36 -36.58
C HIS A 53 10.99 21.01 -36.55
N GLU A 54 9.97 20.16 -36.74
CA GLU A 54 8.56 20.49 -36.53
C GLU A 54 8.22 20.60 -35.05
N ASP A 55 7.34 21.57 -34.79
CA ASP A 55 6.81 22.01 -33.51
C ASP A 55 6.07 20.92 -32.71
N GLN A 56 6.15 21.06 -31.38
CA GLN A 56 5.42 20.27 -30.40
C GLN A 56 3.90 20.42 -30.54
N PRO A 57 3.09 19.34 -30.43
CA PRO A 57 1.65 19.50 -30.34
C PRO A 57 1.21 19.82 -28.91
N ILE A 58 0.58 21.00 -28.84
CA ILE A 58 -0.36 21.53 -27.86
C ILE A 58 -1.25 20.43 -27.24
N TYR A 59 -1.34 20.44 -25.90
CA TYR A 59 -2.23 19.59 -25.10
C TYR A 59 -3.69 19.73 -25.57
N LYS A 60 -4.26 18.66 -26.12
CA LYS A 60 -5.71 18.55 -26.31
C LYS A 60 -6.39 18.26 -24.98
N GLU A 61 -7.35 19.12 -24.61
CA GLU A 61 -8.29 18.91 -23.52
C GLU A 61 -9.02 17.56 -23.69
N GLN A 62 -9.09 16.78 -22.61
CA GLN A 62 -9.82 15.52 -22.57
C GLN A 62 -11.34 15.78 -22.59
N PRO A 63 -12.14 15.01 -23.35
CA PRO A 63 -13.57 15.24 -23.41
C PRO A 63 -14.25 14.85 -22.10
N VAL A 64 -15.20 15.70 -21.70
CA VAL A 64 -16.18 15.46 -20.64
C VAL A 64 -17.07 14.29 -21.08
N TYR A 65 -17.05 13.18 -20.33
CA TYR A 65 -17.91 12.03 -20.60
C TYR A 65 -19.27 12.18 -19.90
N GLU A 66 -20.27 12.64 -20.66
CA GLU A 66 -21.69 12.46 -20.34
C GLU A 66 -22.29 11.32 -21.20
N ASP A 67 -22.75 10.30 -20.47
CA ASP A 67 -23.88 9.38 -20.71
C ASP A 67 -23.91 8.31 -21.85
N GLN A 68 -24.38 7.12 -21.42
CA GLN A 68 -25.02 5.97 -22.10
C GLN A 68 -24.22 4.88 -22.87
N SER A 69 -24.03 3.76 -22.14
CA SER A 69 -24.54 2.41 -22.51
C SER A 69 -23.72 1.39 -23.34
N ASN A 70 -22.47 1.66 -23.73
CA ASN A 70 -21.69 0.66 -24.51
C ASN A 70 -20.26 0.38 -24.01
N TYR A 71 -20.01 0.51 -22.69
CA TYR A 71 -18.81 -0.10 -22.12
C TYR A 71 -19.02 -1.62 -22.07
N GLU A 72 -18.19 -2.39 -22.78
CA GLU A 72 -18.01 -3.80 -22.46
C GLU A 72 -17.90 -3.92 -20.94
N VAL A 73 -18.74 -4.73 -20.32
CA VAL A 73 -18.69 -4.88 -18.87
C VAL A 73 -17.33 -5.48 -18.53
N LEU A 74 -16.42 -4.64 -18.04
CA LEU A 74 -15.02 -4.99 -17.82
C LEU A 74 -14.86 -6.03 -16.70
N VAL A 75 -15.89 -6.19 -15.88
CA VAL A 75 -15.97 -7.28 -14.91
C VAL A 75 -16.54 -8.51 -15.58
N ARG A 76 -15.82 -9.63 -15.47
CA ARG A 76 -16.14 -10.90 -16.10
C ARG A 76 -16.35 -12.00 -15.07
N ASP A 77 -17.19 -12.97 -15.39
CA ASP A 77 -17.34 -14.20 -14.62
C ASP A 77 -16.11 -15.11 -14.80
N ARG A 78 -16.13 -16.27 -14.14
CA ARG A 78 -15.03 -17.26 -14.21
C ARG A 78 -14.82 -17.86 -15.60
N ASN A 79 -15.82 -17.78 -16.47
CA ASN A 79 -15.77 -18.25 -17.85
C ASN A 79 -15.29 -17.15 -18.81
N GLY A 80 -15.02 -15.94 -18.31
CA GLY A 80 -14.61 -14.79 -19.11
C GLY A 80 -15.77 -14.02 -19.73
N ASN A 81 -17.02 -14.38 -19.43
CA ASN A 81 -18.18 -13.68 -19.96
C ASN A 81 -18.39 -12.36 -19.19
N PRO A 82 -18.73 -11.26 -19.87
CA PRO A 82 -19.16 -10.03 -19.20
C PRO A 82 -20.31 -10.32 -18.23
N ILE A 83 -20.27 -9.75 -17.02
CA ILE A 83 -21.35 -10.00 -16.05
C ILE A 83 -22.67 -9.38 -16.55
N ASN A 84 -23.77 -10.12 -16.36
CA ASN A 84 -25.11 -9.61 -16.60
C ASN A 84 -25.68 -9.02 -15.31
N LYS A 85 -25.85 -7.69 -15.27
CA LYS A 85 -26.38 -6.97 -14.11
C LYS A 85 -27.73 -7.48 -13.60
N ASN A 86 -28.59 -7.97 -14.49
CA ASN A 86 -29.92 -8.48 -14.11
C ASN A 86 -29.85 -9.77 -13.28
N ASN A 87 -28.71 -10.48 -13.32
CA ASN A 87 -28.50 -11.73 -12.60
C ASN A 87 -27.68 -11.54 -11.32
N LEU A 88 -27.27 -10.31 -11.01
CA LEU A 88 -26.48 -10.02 -9.83
C LEU A 88 -27.38 -9.83 -8.62
N LYS A 89 -26.94 -10.35 -7.48
CA LYS A 89 -27.60 -10.10 -6.20
C LYS A 89 -27.15 -8.72 -5.70
N ASN A 90 -27.93 -7.68 -5.97
CA ASN A 90 -27.56 -6.26 -5.73
C ASN A 90 -27.69 -5.79 -4.27
N ASN A 91 -27.41 -6.64 -3.28
CA ASN A 91 -27.55 -6.26 -1.87
C ASN A 91 -26.19 -6.08 -1.18
N ILE A 92 -25.27 -5.36 -1.81
CA ILE A 92 -23.97 -5.07 -1.20
C ILE A 92 -24.15 -4.00 -0.13
N LYS A 93 -23.84 -4.35 1.12
CA LYS A 93 -23.92 -3.44 2.28
C LYS A 93 -22.54 -3.00 2.79
N ILE A 94 -21.49 -3.75 2.44
CA ILE A 94 -20.12 -3.49 2.86
C ILE A 94 -19.14 -3.95 1.77
N ALA A 95 -18.12 -3.15 1.51
CA ALA A 95 -17.07 -3.41 0.54
C ALA A 95 -15.69 -3.38 1.22
N PHE A 96 -14.98 -4.51 1.15
CA PHE A 96 -13.62 -4.69 1.64
C PHE A 96 -12.64 -4.57 0.48
N ILE A 97 -11.74 -3.60 0.55
CA ILE A 97 -10.92 -3.19 -0.60
C ILE A 97 -9.46 -3.24 -0.19
N ASP A 98 -8.67 -4.08 -0.88
CA ASP A 98 -7.22 -4.04 -0.76
C ASP A 98 -6.62 -2.75 -1.33
N LEU A 99 -5.43 -2.39 -0.85
CA LEU A 99 -4.71 -1.19 -1.27
C LEU A 99 -3.74 -1.45 -2.43
N ASP A 100 -2.57 -2.00 -2.14
CA ASP A 100 -1.46 -2.11 -3.09
C ASP A 100 -1.74 -3.15 -4.17
N GLY A 101 -1.81 -2.72 -5.42
CA GLY A 101 -2.12 -3.63 -6.53
C GLY A 101 -3.63 -3.85 -6.72
N THR A 102 -4.48 -3.15 -5.97
CA THR A 102 -5.94 -3.20 -6.08
C THR A 102 -6.53 -1.79 -6.23
N LEU A 103 -6.61 -1.01 -5.14
CA LEU A 103 -7.04 0.39 -5.17
C LEU A 103 -5.95 1.31 -5.73
N LEU A 104 -4.69 1.01 -5.38
CA LEU A 104 -3.52 1.76 -5.79
C LEU A 104 -2.97 1.21 -7.10
N ASN A 105 -2.72 2.12 -8.04
CA ASN A 105 -2.01 1.84 -9.28
C ASN A 105 -0.50 1.59 -9.03
N ASP A 106 0.24 1.28 -10.08
CA ASP A 106 1.68 0.96 -9.98
C ASP A 106 2.56 2.15 -9.53
N ARG A 107 2.00 3.36 -9.53
CA ARG A 107 2.62 4.57 -8.96
C ARG A 107 2.25 4.79 -7.49
N HIS A 108 1.65 3.79 -6.84
CA HIS A 108 1.15 3.84 -5.46
C HIS A 108 0.15 4.98 -5.20
N LYS A 109 -0.69 5.31 -6.19
CA LYS A 109 -1.74 6.33 -6.07
C LYS A 109 -3.11 5.74 -6.33
N ALA A 110 -4.11 6.19 -5.57
CA ALA A 110 -5.50 5.95 -5.91
C ALA A 110 -5.90 6.92 -7.03
N SER A 111 -6.62 6.43 -8.04
CA SER A 111 -7.12 7.30 -9.10
C SER A 111 -8.30 8.14 -8.61
N LYS A 112 -8.54 9.27 -9.29
CA LYS A 112 -9.70 10.13 -9.02
C LYS A 112 -11.01 9.35 -9.14
N LEU A 113 -11.17 8.54 -10.19
CA LEU A 113 -12.38 7.74 -10.42
C LEU A 113 -12.62 6.71 -9.32
N ASN A 114 -11.58 6.01 -8.86
CA ASN A 114 -11.69 5.09 -7.73
C ASN A 114 -12.19 5.82 -6.47
N ILE A 115 -11.56 6.96 -6.13
CA ILE A 115 -11.94 7.73 -4.93
C ILE A 115 -13.39 8.24 -5.03
N GLU A 116 -13.79 8.83 -6.16
CA GLU A 116 -15.16 9.31 -6.37
C GLU A 116 -16.19 8.19 -6.25
N SER A 117 -15.85 6.98 -6.70
CA SER A 117 -16.73 5.81 -6.61
C SER A 117 -16.90 5.32 -5.18
N LEU A 118 -15.83 5.36 -4.38
CA LEU A 118 -15.90 5.06 -2.95
C LEU A 118 -16.84 6.03 -2.24
N VAL A 119 -16.76 7.33 -2.56
CA VAL A 119 -17.66 8.35 -2.01
C VAL A 119 -19.10 8.09 -2.41
N LYS A 120 -19.36 7.81 -3.69
CA LYS A 120 -20.72 7.50 -4.16
C LYS A 120 -21.30 6.25 -3.47
N ALA A 121 -20.51 5.20 -3.33
CA ALA A 121 -20.92 3.99 -2.63
C ALA A 121 -21.22 4.27 -1.14
N GLN A 122 -20.35 5.04 -0.47
CA GLN A 122 -20.57 5.47 0.90
C GLN A 122 -21.87 6.27 1.05
N ASN A 123 -22.15 7.20 0.14
CA ASN A 123 -23.38 8.01 0.15
C ASN A 123 -24.66 7.18 -0.08
N LYS A 124 -24.53 5.99 -0.68
CA LYS A 124 -25.62 5.00 -0.76
C LYS A 124 -25.77 4.14 0.49
N GLY A 125 -24.98 4.37 1.52
CA GLY A 125 -24.99 3.60 2.77
C GLY A 125 -24.10 2.36 2.76
N ILE A 126 -23.31 2.14 1.70
CA ILE A 126 -22.38 1.02 1.63
C ILE A 126 -21.16 1.35 2.48
N LYS A 127 -20.84 0.47 3.43
CA LYS A 127 -19.66 0.64 4.28
C LYS A 127 -18.40 0.36 3.47
N ILE A 128 -17.49 1.32 3.40
CA ILE A 128 -16.19 1.17 2.75
C ILE A 128 -15.16 0.80 3.81
N VAL A 129 -14.47 -0.32 3.61
CA VAL A 129 -13.46 -0.84 4.54
C VAL A 129 -12.18 -1.15 3.78
N PHE A 130 -11.07 -0.48 4.13
CA PHE A 130 -9.76 -0.84 3.59
C PHE A 130 -9.22 -2.07 4.30
N ALA A 131 -8.69 -3.04 3.55
CA ALA A 131 -8.14 -4.28 4.08
C ALA A 131 -6.71 -4.51 3.54
N THR A 132 -5.68 -4.27 4.35
CA THR A 132 -4.29 -4.19 3.87
C THR A 132 -3.27 -4.88 4.77
N GLY A 133 -2.12 -5.22 4.19
CA GLY A 133 -0.93 -5.66 4.93
C GLY A 133 -0.17 -4.51 5.62
N ARG A 134 -0.50 -3.26 5.30
CA ARG A 134 0.05 -2.06 5.95
C ARG A 134 -0.54 -1.86 7.34
N SER A 135 0.17 -1.15 8.22
CA SER A 135 -0.44 -0.56 9.40
C SER A 135 -1.33 0.63 9.01
N MET A 136 -2.26 1.02 9.87
CA MET A 136 -3.11 2.20 9.63
C MET A 136 -2.28 3.46 9.43
N PHE A 137 -1.18 3.61 10.18
CA PHE A 137 -0.22 4.71 10.01
C PHE A 137 0.35 4.77 8.58
N LEU A 138 0.82 3.64 8.05
CA LEU A 138 1.38 3.57 6.69
C LEU A 138 0.31 3.70 5.60
N ALA A 139 -0.91 3.23 5.84
CA ALA A 139 -2.02 3.48 4.93
C ALA A 139 -2.37 4.98 4.89
N ASN A 140 -2.40 5.62 6.05
CA ASN A 140 -2.65 7.06 6.18
C ASN A 140 -1.59 7.91 5.47
N SER A 141 -0.31 7.53 5.51
CA SER A 141 0.74 8.26 4.79
C SER A 141 0.59 8.20 3.26
N ILE A 142 -0.20 7.27 2.72
CA ILE A 142 -0.38 7.06 1.27
C ILE A 142 -1.72 7.62 0.80
N ILE A 143 -2.83 7.19 1.42
CA ILE A 143 -4.18 7.56 0.99
C ILE A 143 -4.87 8.56 1.93
N GLY A 144 -4.27 8.89 3.08
CA GLY A 144 -4.93 9.69 4.12
C GLY A 144 -5.36 11.08 3.65
N LYS A 145 -4.58 11.72 2.77
CA LYS A 145 -4.96 13.02 2.18
C LYS A 145 -6.22 12.90 1.32
N ASP A 146 -6.28 11.88 0.45
CA ASP A 146 -7.43 11.67 -0.43
C ASP A 146 -8.66 11.23 0.37
N VAL A 147 -8.48 10.34 1.33
CA VAL A 147 -9.54 9.89 2.24
C VAL A 147 -10.14 11.08 3.00
N LYS A 148 -9.30 11.90 3.65
CA LYS A 148 -9.75 13.07 4.42
C LYS A 148 -10.43 14.12 3.55
N LYS A 149 -9.88 14.44 2.37
CA LYS A 149 -10.46 15.44 1.46
C LYS A 149 -11.84 15.05 0.95
N ASN A 150 -12.11 13.75 0.84
CA ASN A 150 -13.34 13.22 0.25
C ASN A 150 -14.33 12.67 1.29
N ASN A 151 -14.17 13.02 2.57
CA ASN A 151 -15.04 12.56 3.66
C ASN A 151 -15.18 11.02 3.73
N LEU A 152 -14.11 10.32 3.37
CA LEU A 152 -13.95 8.90 3.63
C LEU A 152 -13.23 8.72 4.97
N SER A 153 -13.25 7.50 5.51
CA SER A 153 -12.55 7.17 6.74
C SER A 153 -11.60 5.99 6.55
N LEU A 154 -10.53 5.96 7.35
CA LEU A 154 -9.69 4.78 7.54
C LEU A 154 -10.29 3.83 8.60
N THR A 155 -11.36 4.24 9.28
CA THR A 155 -12.07 3.43 10.26
C THR A 155 -13.56 3.33 9.89
N PRO A 156 -14.17 2.13 9.90
CA PRO A 156 -13.56 0.83 10.18
C PRO A 156 -12.51 0.40 9.13
N GLY A 157 -11.56 -0.46 9.52
CA GLY A 157 -10.45 -0.88 8.66
C GLY A 157 -9.70 -2.11 9.17
N ILE A 158 -9.11 -2.88 8.26
CA ILE A 158 -8.36 -4.12 8.54
C ILE A 158 -6.90 -3.90 8.14
N TYR A 159 -5.98 -4.10 9.09
CA TYR A 159 -4.58 -3.74 8.96
C TYR A 159 -3.65 -4.88 9.37
N ILE A 160 -2.40 -4.82 8.89
CA ILE A 160 -1.36 -5.80 9.17
C ILE A 160 -1.89 -7.23 8.89
N ASN A 161 -2.50 -7.42 7.71
CA ASN A 161 -3.10 -8.67 7.27
C ASN A 161 -4.14 -9.24 8.27
N GLY A 162 -4.88 -8.38 8.97
CA GLY A 162 -5.90 -8.79 9.93
C GLY A 162 -5.37 -9.08 11.33
N CYS A 163 -4.11 -8.76 11.63
CA CYS A 163 -3.66 -8.72 13.03
C CYS A 163 -4.43 -7.64 13.80
N ILE A 164 -4.89 -6.59 13.11
CA ILE A 164 -5.67 -5.51 13.70
C ILE A 164 -6.88 -5.22 12.84
N ALA A 165 -8.03 -5.08 13.47
CA ALA A 165 -9.24 -4.54 12.85
C ALA A 165 -9.81 -3.46 13.76
N TYR A 166 -10.02 -2.27 13.19
CA TYR A 166 -10.65 -1.15 13.87
C TYR A 166 -12.13 -1.08 13.52
N GLY A 167 -12.97 -0.84 14.51
CA GLY A 167 -14.37 -0.49 14.36
C GLY A 167 -14.56 0.97 13.92
N PRO A 168 -15.81 1.40 13.72
CA PRO A 168 -16.14 2.72 13.21
C PRO A 168 -15.70 3.88 14.11
N ASN A 169 -15.54 3.64 15.42
CA ASN A 169 -15.12 4.68 16.37
C ASN A 169 -13.63 4.58 16.72
N GLY A 170 -12.86 3.79 15.96
CA GLY A 170 -11.43 3.55 16.20
C GLY A 170 -11.13 2.56 17.32
N GLU A 171 -12.14 1.89 17.87
CA GLU A 171 -11.95 0.79 18.81
C GLU A 171 -11.31 -0.42 18.12
N ARG A 172 -10.45 -1.16 18.83
CA ARG A 172 -9.82 -2.37 18.29
C ARG A 172 -10.75 -3.58 18.49
N ILE A 173 -11.35 -4.05 17.40
CA ILE A 173 -12.17 -5.26 17.38
C ILE A 173 -11.28 -6.51 17.34
N ILE A 174 -10.15 -6.43 16.64
CA ILE A 174 -9.08 -7.43 16.66
C ILE A 174 -7.78 -6.72 17.05
N ASP A 175 -7.02 -7.31 17.98
CA ASP A 175 -5.73 -6.80 18.47
C ASP A 175 -4.73 -7.96 18.71
N ASN A 176 -4.36 -8.66 17.64
CA ASN A 176 -3.48 -9.82 17.68
C ASN A 176 -2.01 -9.41 17.51
N TYR A 177 -1.29 -9.22 18.61
CA TYR A 177 0.16 -9.10 18.63
C TYR A 177 0.82 -10.45 18.95
N ILE A 178 2.11 -10.58 18.61
CA ILE A 178 2.90 -11.77 18.89
C ILE A 178 3.09 -11.87 20.42
N ASP A 179 2.77 -13.02 21.01
CA ASP A 179 2.93 -13.22 22.45
C ASP A 179 4.40 -13.10 22.85
N GLU A 180 4.66 -12.59 24.06
CA GLU A 180 6.02 -12.29 24.53
C GLU A 180 6.93 -13.53 24.47
N LYS A 181 6.41 -14.71 24.83
CA LYS A 181 7.20 -15.95 24.81
C LYS A 181 7.64 -16.30 23.40
N LEU A 182 6.74 -16.29 22.42
CA LEU A 182 7.07 -16.52 21.02
C LEU A 182 7.96 -15.42 20.45
N LEU A 183 7.71 -14.15 20.79
CA LEU A 183 8.53 -13.02 20.39
C LEU A 183 9.99 -13.23 20.83
N MET A 184 10.18 -13.61 22.09
CA MET A 184 11.50 -13.90 22.65
C MET A 184 12.14 -15.17 22.10
N ASP A 185 11.35 -16.21 21.79
CA ASP A 185 11.85 -17.40 21.07
C ASP A 185 12.39 -17.02 19.69
N ILE A 186 11.67 -16.16 18.96
CA ILE A 186 12.08 -15.67 17.63
C ILE A 186 13.32 -14.78 17.73
N PHE A 187 13.39 -13.89 18.71
CA PHE A 187 14.58 -13.09 18.98
C PHE A 187 15.81 -13.96 19.23
N LYS A 188 15.73 -14.93 20.15
CA LYS A 188 16.84 -15.83 20.46
C LYS A 188 17.27 -16.63 19.23
N PHE A 189 16.32 -17.19 18.48
CA PHE A 189 16.62 -17.91 17.25
C PHE A 189 17.27 -17.01 16.19
N SER A 190 16.80 -15.78 16.04
CA SER A 190 17.38 -14.80 15.12
C SER A 190 18.83 -14.47 15.49
N LYS A 191 19.11 -14.34 16.80
CA LYS A 191 20.46 -14.14 17.34
C LYS A 191 21.37 -15.34 17.09
N GLU A 192 20.91 -16.55 17.41
CA GLU A 192 21.63 -17.81 17.17
C GLU A 192 22.00 -18.01 15.69
N LYS A 193 21.20 -17.45 14.77
CA LYS A 193 21.43 -17.52 13.32
C LYS A 193 22.16 -16.30 12.75
N ASN A 194 22.63 -15.38 13.58
CA ASN A 194 23.29 -14.13 13.17
C ASN A 194 22.43 -13.29 12.20
N LEU A 195 21.11 -13.25 12.45
CA LEU A 195 20.14 -12.52 11.61
C LEU A 195 19.65 -11.22 12.24
N LEU A 196 20.04 -10.85 13.47
CA LEU A 196 19.51 -9.65 14.14
C LEU A 196 19.69 -8.36 13.33
N GLY A 197 20.81 -8.21 12.61
CA GLY A 197 21.05 -7.08 11.71
C GLY A 197 20.10 -6.97 10.52
N CYS A 198 19.27 -7.99 10.28
CA CYS A 198 18.28 -8.08 9.21
C CYS A 198 16.83 -8.00 9.70
N VAL A 199 16.60 -7.99 11.02
CA VAL A 199 15.27 -8.18 11.62
C VAL A 199 14.74 -6.86 12.15
N TYR A 200 13.53 -6.53 11.74
CA TYR A 200 12.79 -5.38 12.23
C TYR A 200 11.54 -5.84 12.99
N TRP A 201 11.36 -5.30 14.19
CA TRP A 201 10.23 -5.56 15.07
C TRP A 201 9.23 -4.43 14.91
N CYS A 202 8.06 -4.70 14.33
CA CYS A 202 7.10 -3.68 13.94
C CYS A 202 5.92 -3.64 14.93
N GLY A 203 5.81 -2.51 15.63
CA GLY A 203 4.59 -2.10 16.30
C GLY A 203 3.61 -1.43 15.33
N LEU A 204 2.68 -0.66 15.89
CA LEU A 204 1.68 0.09 15.12
C LEU A 204 2.28 1.25 14.30
N GLU A 205 3.12 2.03 14.97
CA GLU A 205 3.70 3.28 14.47
C GLU A 205 5.23 3.30 14.56
N LYS A 206 5.81 2.26 15.17
CA LYS A 206 7.24 2.15 15.41
C LYS A 206 7.79 0.91 14.74
N ARG A 207 9.04 1.02 14.31
CA ARG A 207 9.85 -0.10 13.87
C ARG A 207 11.12 -0.07 14.70
N ASP A 208 11.48 -1.19 15.26
CA ASP A 208 12.65 -1.30 16.12
C ASP A 208 13.60 -2.36 15.56
N THR A 209 14.89 -2.23 15.85
CA THR A 209 15.95 -3.17 15.48
C THR A 209 17.00 -3.23 16.58
N PHE A 210 17.81 -4.29 16.60
CA PHE A 210 18.96 -4.40 17.51
C PHE A 210 20.26 -4.00 16.81
N GLU A 211 20.37 -4.35 15.53
CA GLU A 211 21.57 -4.18 14.73
C GLU A 211 21.15 -3.75 13.31
N MET A 212 22.06 -3.15 12.55
CA MET A 212 21.89 -2.91 11.12
C MET A 212 23.15 -3.37 10.40
N ASN A 213 23.00 -4.21 9.37
CA ASN A 213 24.12 -4.62 8.52
C ASN A 213 24.25 -3.71 7.29
N GLU A 214 25.41 -3.74 6.61
CA GLU A 214 25.70 -2.89 5.43
C GLU A 214 24.71 -3.08 4.26
N TYR A 215 23.96 -4.19 4.24
CA TYR A 215 22.84 -4.35 3.31
C TYR A 215 21.69 -3.35 3.57
N SER A 216 21.77 -2.49 4.59
CA SER A 216 20.68 -1.60 5.00
C SER A 216 20.39 -0.46 4.03
N ASP A 217 21.34 0.10 3.26
CA ASP A 217 21.17 1.53 2.88
C ASP A 217 20.75 1.88 1.44
N GLU A 218 20.74 0.97 0.45
CA GLU A 218 20.36 1.40 -0.92
C GLU A 218 18.85 1.55 -1.16
N ASN A 219 18.01 1.10 -0.23
CA ASN A 219 16.54 1.08 -0.39
C ASN A 219 15.77 1.55 0.86
N LEU A 220 16.44 2.23 1.81
CA LEU A 220 15.79 2.81 3.00
C LEU A 220 14.65 3.79 2.61
N ASN A 221 14.68 4.32 1.39
CA ASN A 221 13.66 5.19 0.81
C ASN A 221 12.27 4.54 0.61
N PHE A 222 12.12 3.21 0.72
CA PHE A 222 10.82 2.54 0.50
C PHE A 222 9.95 2.42 1.77
N LEU A 223 10.53 2.56 2.97
CA LEU A 223 9.78 2.50 4.23
C LEU A 223 9.91 3.84 4.95
N PRO A 224 8.83 4.63 5.11
CA PRO A 224 8.89 6.01 5.59
C PRO A 224 9.24 6.16 7.07
N ILE A 225 9.50 5.05 7.78
CA ILE A 225 9.79 5.02 9.22
C ILE A 225 11.26 4.60 9.36
N MET A 226 12.06 5.36 10.09
CA MET A 226 13.42 4.93 10.48
C MET A 226 13.33 3.98 11.68
N PRO A 227 14.16 2.92 11.74
CA PRO A 227 14.09 1.99 12.85
C PRO A 227 14.76 2.61 14.09
N ASN A 228 14.18 2.42 15.27
CA ASN A 228 14.89 2.72 16.52
C ASN A 228 15.81 1.55 16.88
N PHE A 229 16.95 1.85 17.49
CA PHE A 229 17.77 0.82 18.11
C PHE A 229 17.27 0.56 19.52
N ILE A 230 17.01 -0.71 19.83
CA ILE A 230 16.46 -1.13 21.12
C ILE A 230 17.30 -2.25 21.73
N ASP A 231 17.09 -2.47 23.03
CA ASP A 231 17.59 -3.64 23.76
C ASP A 231 16.48 -4.68 24.01
N GLU A 232 16.83 -5.74 24.75
CA GLU A 232 15.91 -6.85 25.03
C GLU A 232 14.74 -6.43 25.94
N GLU A 233 14.96 -5.48 26.86
CA GLU A 233 13.95 -5.00 27.81
C GLU A 233 12.90 -4.14 27.09
N ALA A 234 13.36 -3.26 26.19
CA ALA A 234 12.50 -2.49 25.30
C ALA A 234 11.66 -3.39 24.36
N LEU A 235 12.23 -4.49 23.86
CA LEU A 235 11.46 -5.44 23.03
C LEU A 235 10.32 -6.10 23.81
N LYS A 236 10.58 -6.56 25.05
CA LYS A 236 9.57 -7.21 25.91
C LYS A 236 8.42 -6.29 26.29
N SER A 237 8.71 -5.00 26.46
CA SER A 237 7.70 -3.99 26.81
C SER A 237 6.90 -3.47 25.61
N THR A 238 7.19 -3.92 24.39
CA THR A 238 6.56 -3.44 23.17
C THR A 238 5.62 -4.47 22.55
N LYS A 239 4.40 -4.05 22.19
CA LYS A 239 3.49 -4.89 21.39
C LYS A 239 3.97 -4.95 19.93
N ILE A 240 4.48 -6.11 19.54
CA ILE A 240 4.92 -6.38 18.16
C ILE A 240 3.84 -7.14 17.40
N TYR A 241 3.38 -6.57 16.30
CA TYR A 241 2.33 -7.17 15.46
C TYR A 241 2.91 -7.90 14.25
N LYS A 242 4.11 -7.51 13.85
CA LYS A 242 4.77 -8.01 12.65
C LYS A 242 6.28 -7.97 12.84
N ILE A 243 6.96 -8.97 12.32
CA ILE A 243 8.42 -9.01 12.22
C ILE A 243 8.77 -9.01 10.74
N MET A 244 9.69 -8.15 10.33
CA MET A 244 10.16 -8.09 8.95
C MET A 244 11.62 -8.51 8.91
N ILE A 245 11.92 -9.52 8.11
CA ILE A 245 13.29 -10.00 7.91
C ILE A 245 13.72 -9.64 6.50
N ARG A 246 14.74 -8.77 6.38
CA ARG A 246 15.31 -8.38 5.11
C ARG A 246 16.46 -9.32 4.74
N LEU A 247 16.36 -9.97 3.60
CA LEU A 247 17.32 -11.00 3.18
C LEU A 247 17.93 -10.65 1.82
N ASP A 248 19.09 -11.18 1.48
CA ASP A 248 19.52 -11.18 0.09
C ASP A 248 18.71 -12.21 -0.72
N LYS A 249 18.63 -12.05 -2.05
CA LYS A 249 17.84 -12.94 -2.93
C LYS A 249 18.23 -14.42 -2.81
N LYS A 250 19.51 -14.73 -2.53
CA LYS A 250 20.01 -16.11 -2.46
C LYS A 250 19.60 -16.77 -1.13
N SER A 251 19.49 -15.99 -0.06
CA SER A 251 19.14 -16.48 1.28
C SER A 251 17.64 -16.55 1.57
N VAL A 252 16.77 -15.92 0.76
CA VAL A 252 15.32 -15.87 1.04
C VAL A 252 14.73 -17.26 1.30
N SER A 253 14.97 -18.22 0.40
CA SER A 253 14.32 -19.53 0.49
C SER A 253 14.82 -20.36 1.67
N SER A 254 16.12 -20.33 1.96
CA SER A 254 16.71 -21.07 3.09
C SER A 254 16.26 -20.52 4.44
N VAL A 255 16.26 -19.18 4.59
CA VAL A 255 15.82 -18.55 5.84
C VAL A 255 14.33 -18.75 6.07
N ILE A 256 13.48 -18.60 5.04
CA ILE A 256 12.06 -18.91 5.19
C ILE A 256 11.87 -20.33 5.70
N LYS A 257 12.52 -21.31 5.06
CA LYS A 257 12.42 -22.71 5.48
C LYS A 257 12.86 -22.90 6.93
N MET A 258 13.97 -22.26 7.35
CA MET A 258 14.43 -22.32 8.75
C MET A 258 13.39 -21.81 9.75
N TYR A 259 12.74 -20.67 9.46
CA TYR A 259 11.70 -20.12 10.35
C TYR A 259 10.42 -20.97 10.30
N GLN A 260 10.06 -21.51 9.14
CA GLN A 260 8.94 -22.44 9.01
C GLN A 260 9.17 -23.70 9.85
N ASP A 261 10.32 -24.34 9.69
CA ASP A 261 10.66 -25.57 10.40
C ASP A 261 10.68 -25.35 11.94
N LYS A 262 11.13 -24.17 12.39
CA LYS A 262 11.22 -23.84 13.82
C LYS A 262 9.91 -23.39 14.46
N PHE A 263 9.07 -22.64 13.73
CA PHE A 263 7.90 -21.94 14.27
C PHE A 263 6.57 -22.32 13.59
N SER A 264 6.54 -23.41 12.84
CA SER A 264 5.33 -23.93 12.20
C SER A 264 4.16 -24.01 13.19
N GLY A 265 2.99 -23.53 12.76
CA GLY A 265 1.77 -23.51 13.57
C GLY A 265 1.74 -22.46 14.69
N ARG A 266 2.87 -21.82 15.02
CA ARG A 266 2.95 -20.74 16.04
C ARG A 266 2.97 -19.35 15.41
N ILE A 267 3.46 -19.22 14.19
CA ILE A 267 3.52 -17.94 13.47
C ILE A 267 3.18 -18.12 11.99
N SER A 268 2.50 -17.14 11.41
CA SER A 268 2.27 -17.05 9.97
C SER A 268 3.46 -16.41 9.29
N ILE A 269 3.86 -16.95 8.16
CA ILE A 269 4.89 -16.38 7.29
C ILE A 269 4.22 -15.82 6.04
N GLY A 270 4.26 -14.49 5.94
CA GLY A 270 3.58 -13.68 4.94
C GLY A 270 4.29 -13.54 3.60
N LYS A 271 3.67 -12.69 2.76
CA LYS A 271 4.10 -12.36 1.40
C LYS A 271 5.57 -11.94 1.37
N LYS A 272 6.28 -12.46 0.38
CA LYS A 272 7.57 -11.92 -0.06
C LYS A 272 7.32 -10.60 -0.79
N PHE A 273 7.79 -9.49 -0.26
CA PHE A 273 7.95 -8.27 -1.07
C PHE A 273 9.42 -8.07 -1.37
N LYS A 274 9.81 -8.36 -2.62
CA LYS A 274 11.22 -8.41 -3.04
C LYS A 274 12.03 -9.39 -2.14
N THR A 275 12.75 -8.83 -1.19
CA THR A 275 13.68 -9.49 -0.28
C THR A 275 13.19 -9.52 1.17
N TYR A 276 12.00 -9.00 1.45
CA TYR A 276 11.41 -9.01 2.78
C TYR A 276 10.54 -10.25 2.99
N VAL A 277 10.71 -10.85 4.16
CA VAL A 277 9.84 -11.89 4.71
C VAL A 277 9.11 -11.30 5.90
N GLU A 278 7.81 -11.54 5.97
CA GLU A 278 6.98 -11.04 7.05
C GLU A 278 6.58 -12.20 7.96
N LEU A 279 6.70 -12.03 9.26
CA LEU A 279 6.12 -12.93 10.26
C LEU A 279 5.06 -12.17 11.03
N PHE A 280 3.92 -12.81 11.28
CA PHE A 280 2.81 -12.23 12.04
C PHE A 280 1.95 -13.32 12.69
N HIS A 281 1.02 -12.92 13.54
CA HIS A 281 0.21 -13.83 14.34
C HIS A 281 -0.46 -14.93 13.48
N HIS A 282 -0.40 -16.20 13.89
CA HIS A 282 -0.83 -17.32 13.04
C HIS A 282 -2.32 -17.30 12.68
N ASN A 283 -3.16 -16.77 13.58
CA ASN A 283 -4.61 -16.63 13.36
C ASN A 283 -4.97 -15.41 12.49
N ALA A 284 -4.01 -14.55 12.14
CA ALA A 284 -4.31 -13.34 11.39
C ALA A 284 -4.37 -13.63 9.88
N ASN A 285 -5.50 -13.27 9.29
CA ASN A 285 -5.66 -13.07 7.85
C ASN A 285 -6.74 -11.98 7.65
N LYS A 286 -6.82 -11.39 6.46
CA LYS A 286 -7.79 -10.31 6.18
C LYS A 286 -9.24 -10.78 6.37
N PHE A 287 -9.54 -12.05 6.13
CA PHE A 287 -10.89 -12.59 6.27
C PHE A 287 -11.38 -12.68 7.72
N GLU A 288 -10.50 -12.88 8.71
CA GLU A 288 -10.88 -12.75 10.12
C GLU A 288 -11.38 -11.34 10.43
N GLY A 289 -10.71 -10.32 9.90
CA GLY A 289 -11.15 -8.93 10.01
C GLY A 289 -12.50 -8.69 9.31
N VAL A 290 -12.70 -9.29 8.13
CA VAL A 290 -13.98 -9.24 7.39
C VAL A 290 -15.11 -9.81 8.25
N LYS A 291 -14.93 -11.03 8.79
CA LYS A 291 -15.92 -11.68 9.66
C LYS A 291 -16.23 -10.84 10.89
N ALA A 292 -15.20 -10.29 11.55
CA ALA A 292 -15.38 -9.50 12.76
C ALA A 292 -16.16 -8.21 12.48
N LEU A 293 -15.86 -7.49 11.39
CA LEU A 293 -16.58 -6.27 11.01
C LEU A 293 -17.99 -6.55 10.49
N CYS A 294 -18.18 -7.60 9.69
CA CYS A 294 -19.51 -8.05 9.28
C CYS A 294 -20.39 -8.37 10.49
N LYS A 295 -19.86 -9.12 11.47
CA LYS A 295 -20.55 -9.39 12.73
C LYS A 295 -20.86 -8.11 13.52
N HIS A 296 -19.90 -7.19 13.62
CA HIS A 296 -20.08 -5.92 14.34
C HIS A 296 -21.21 -5.07 13.75
N PHE A 297 -21.37 -5.06 12.41
CA PHE A 297 -22.42 -4.31 11.73
C PHE A 297 -23.71 -5.11 11.48
N ASP A 298 -23.80 -6.35 11.96
CA ASP A 298 -24.91 -7.27 11.64
C ASP A 298 -25.16 -7.42 10.13
N ILE A 299 -24.07 -7.58 9.37
CA ILE A 299 -24.09 -7.78 7.92
C ILE A 299 -23.69 -9.21 7.59
N SER A 300 -24.52 -9.92 6.83
CA SER A 300 -24.19 -11.24 6.31
C SER A 300 -22.98 -11.18 5.37
N LEU A 301 -22.09 -12.16 5.42
CA LEU A 301 -21.01 -12.30 4.44
C LEU A 301 -21.53 -12.39 3.00
N ASN A 302 -22.77 -12.86 2.79
CA ASN A 302 -23.41 -12.90 1.49
C ASN A 302 -23.75 -11.50 0.91
N ASP A 303 -23.87 -10.49 1.78
CA ASP A 303 -24.10 -9.08 1.45
C ASP A 303 -22.77 -8.28 1.41
N ALA A 304 -21.62 -8.97 1.52
CA ALA A 304 -20.30 -8.36 1.50
C ALA A 304 -19.62 -8.50 0.13
N LEU A 305 -18.89 -7.45 -0.27
CA LEU A 305 -18.04 -7.42 -1.45
C LEU A 305 -16.56 -7.38 -1.04
N ALA A 306 -15.68 -8.12 -1.71
CA ALA A 306 -14.23 -8.04 -1.53
C ALA A 306 -13.49 -7.87 -2.86
N ILE A 307 -12.46 -7.01 -2.89
CA ILE A 307 -11.58 -6.79 -4.04
C ILE A 307 -10.12 -6.97 -3.61
N GLY A 308 -9.33 -7.75 -4.34
CA GLY A 308 -7.92 -8.00 -4.03
C GLY A 308 -7.09 -8.55 -5.20
N ASP A 309 -5.78 -8.65 -5.02
CA ASP A 309 -4.82 -9.09 -6.06
C ASP A 309 -3.88 -10.23 -5.62
N ALA A 310 -3.69 -10.38 -4.31
CA ALA A 310 -2.57 -11.11 -3.74
C ALA A 310 -2.96 -12.25 -2.81
N ILE A 311 -1.94 -13.01 -2.38
CA ILE A 311 -2.11 -14.23 -1.58
C ILE A 311 -2.75 -14.00 -0.22
N ASN A 312 -2.57 -12.81 0.35
CA ASN A 312 -3.18 -12.37 1.61
C ASN A 312 -4.64 -11.91 1.44
N ASP A 313 -5.16 -11.88 0.21
CA ASP A 313 -6.58 -11.61 -0.10
C ASP A 313 -7.38 -12.90 -0.31
N ARG A 314 -6.70 -14.02 -0.54
CA ARG A 314 -7.30 -15.30 -0.93
C ARG A 314 -8.46 -15.70 -0.02
N GLU A 315 -8.26 -15.68 1.29
CA GLU A 315 -9.26 -16.11 2.26
C GLU A 315 -10.50 -15.21 2.21
N MET A 316 -10.33 -13.88 2.05
CA MET A 316 -11.47 -12.97 1.96
C MET A 316 -12.20 -13.10 0.62
N LEU A 317 -11.47 -13.30 -0.48
CA LEU A 317 -12.04 -13.52 -1.81
C LEU A 317 -12.86 -14.81 -1.87
N GLN A 318 -12.45 -15.86 -1.16
CA GLN A 318 -13.20 -17.11 -1.06
C GLN A 318 -14.40 -17.01 -0.13
N GLY A 319 -14.31 -16.18 0.90
CA GLY A 319 -15.25 -16.19 2.02
C GLY A 319 -16.48 -15.26 1.91
N VAL A 320 -16.48 -14.29 1.00
CA VAL A 320 -17.59 -13.33 0.84
C VAL A 320 -18.56 -13.70 -0.29
N GLY A 321 -19.76 -13.11 -0.24
CA GLY A 321 -20.83 -13.27 -1.21
C GLY A 321 -20.46 -12.78 -2.60
N THR A 322 -19.69 -11.70 -2.71
CA THR A 322 -19.25 -11.13 -3.99
C THR A 322 -17.76 -10.84 -3.92
N SER A 323 -16.96 -11.47 -4.76
CA SER A 323 -15.50 -11.28 -4.73
C SER A 323 -14.92 -11.08 -6.11
N ILE A 324 -13.99 -10.13 -6.19
CA ILE A 324 -13.35 -9.71 -7.42
C ILE A 324 -11.83 -9.80 -7.25
N ALA A 325 -11.18 -10.56 -8.13
CA ALA A 325 -9.74 -10.45 -8.33
C ALA A 325 -9.46 -9.47 -9.48
N VAL A 326 -8.55 -8.53 -9.28
CA VAL A 326 -8.17 -7.58 -10.36
C VAL A 326 -7.35 -8.25 -11.46
N GLN A 327 -7.29 -7.64 -12.65
CA GLN A 327 -6.67 -8.27 -13.82
C GLN A 327 -5.16 -8.50 -13.66
N ASN A 328 -4.45 -7.67 -12.89
CA ASN A 328 -3.04 -7.85 -12.55
C ASN A 328 -2.79 -8.96 -11.52
N ALA A 329 -3.83 -9.52 -10.90
CA ALA A 329 -3.70 -10.63 -9.96
C ALA A 329 -3.17 -11.89 -10.63
N SER A 330 -2.45 -12.73 -9.87
CA SER A 330 -2.00 -14.02 -10.39
C SER A 330 -3.19 -14.96 -10.70
N SER A 331 -2.99 -15.93 -11.59
CA SER A 331 -4.04 -16.91 -11.96
C SER A 331 -4.59 -17.69 -10.77
N ILE A 332 -3.77 -17.96 -9.75
CA ILE A 332 -4.18 -18.63 -8.51
C ILE A 332 -5.20 -17.76 -7.76
N ILE A 333 -4.95 -16.46 -7.66
CA ILE A 333 -5.86 -15.53 -6.95
C ILE A 333 -7.13 -15.28 -7.74
N LYS A 334 -7.05 -15.17 -9.07
CA LYS A 334 -8.25 -15.07 -9.92
C LYS A 334 -9.21 -16.24 -9.72
N LYS A 335 -8.69 -17.47 -9.54
CA LYS A 335 -9.51 -18.66 -9.25
C LYS A 335 -10.19 -18.62 -7.87
N CYS A 336 -9.67 -17.85 -6.93
CA CYS A 336 -10.25 -17.69 -5.59
C CYS A 336 -11.46 -16.75 -5.58
N ALA A 337 -11.56 -15.82 -6.54
CA ALA A 337 -12.66 -14.87 -6.65
C ALA A 337 -13.84 -15.42 -7.46
N LYS A 338 -15.02 -14.81 -7.34
CA LYS A 338 -16.20 -15.12 -8.17
C LYS A 338 -16.14 -14.44 -9.54
N TYR A 339 -15.49 -13.27 -9.59
CA TYR A 339 -15.36 -12.46 -10.79
C TYR A 339 -13.93 -11.96 -10.95
N VAL A 340 -13.59 -11.59 -12.18
CA VAL A 340 -12.33 -10.90 -12.50
C VAL A 340 -12.67 -9.50 -12.99
N GLY A 341 -12.06 -8.49 -12.37
CA GLY A 341 -12.23 -7.08 -12.73
C GLY A 341 -11.09 -6.53 -13.58
N PRO A 342 -11.12 -5.24 -13.92
CA PRO A 342 -10.01 -4.55 -14.57
C PRO A 342 -8.70 -4.62 -13.78
N SER A 343 -7.61 -4.14 -14.39
CA SER A 343 -6.34 -3.95 -13.68
C SER A 343 -6.44 -2.83 -12.66
N ASN A 344 -5.58 -2.83 -11.64
CA ASN A 344 -5.41 -1.70 -10.72
C ASN A 344 -5.07 -0.37 -11.42
N ASN A 345 -4.45 -0.44 -12.60
CA ASN A 345 -4.17 0.73 -13.45
C ASN A 345 -5.39 1.21 -14.25
N ASP A 346 -6.44 0.40 -14.36
CA ASP A 346 -7.65 0.64 -15.16
C ASP A 346 -8.87 0.83 -14.25
N ASP A 347 -8.69 1.56 -13.14
CA ASP A 347 -9.78 1.98 -12.24
C ASP A 347 -10.65 0.80 -11.74
N ALA A 348 -10.02 -0.33 -11.40
CA ALA A 348 -10.73 -1.55 -11.03
C ALA A 348 -11.84 -1.34 -9.98
N VAL A 349 -11.56 -0.57 -8.92
CA VAL A 349 -12.53 -0.32 -7.85
C VAL A 349 -13.73 0.47 -8.35
N HIS A 350 -13.53 1.48 -9.21
CA HIS A 350 -14.62 2.21 -9.87
C HIS A 350 -15.56 1.27 -10.64
N HIS A 351 -15.00 0.45 -11.54
CA HIS A 351 -15.80 -0.43 -12.38
C HIS A 351 -16.55 -1.49 -11.57
N VAL A 352 -15.91 -2.02 -10.52
CA VAL A 352 -16.54 -2.99 -9.62
C VAL A 352 -17.69 -2.36 -8.83
N LEU A 353 -17.49 -1.18 -8.23
CA LEU A 353 -18.56 -0.54 -7.48
C LEU A 353 -19.73 -0.14 -8.41
N ARG A 354 -19.46 0.37 -9.62
CA ARG A 354 -20.52 0.62 -10.62
C ARG A 354 -21.27 -0.64 -11.04
N ALA A 355 -20.60 -1.77 -11.05
CA ALA A 355 -21.17 -3.06 -11.42
C ALA A 355 -22.14 -3.59 -10.35
N PHE A 356 -21.75 -3.54 -9.07
CA PHE A 356 -22.45 -4.24 -7.98
C PHE A 356 -23.18 -3.33 -6.99
N CYS A 357 -22.96 -2.01 -7.06
CA CYS A 357 -23.48 -1.02 -6.10
C CYS A 357 -24.37 0.06 -6.74
N ASP A 358 -24.62 -0.03 -8.04
CA ASP A 358 -25.49 0.87 -8.83
C ASP A 358 -25.14 2.37 -8.76
N ILE A 359 -23.86 2.72 -8.58
CA ILE A 359 -23.37 4.12 -8.43
C ILE A 359 -22.99 4.83 -9.73
#